data_AF-A0A3D8R7S3-F1
#
_entry.id   AF-A0A3D8R7S3-F1
#
_cell.length_a   1.000
_cell.length_b   1.000
_cell.length_c   1.000
_cell.angle_alpha   90.00
_cell.angle_beta   90.00
_cell.angle_gamma   90.00
#
_symmetry.space_group_name_H-M   'P 1'
#
loop_
_entity.id
_entity.type
_entity.pdbx_description
1 polymer ?
#
loop_
_entity_poly.entity_id
_entity_poly.type
_entity_poly.pdbx_seq_one_letter_code
_entity_poly.pdbx_strand_id
1 'polypeptide(L)'
;MADQLIEKVRDAAEGQIDFEGQRFAERLATALLSIVGFISFAVGFFLQDIKLALFIGLGGAALTFLVVVPPWPVYNQKPVHWLQVPGSQSAGQGIIVDGKVIS
;
A
#
# COMPACT_ATOMS: atom_id res chain seq x y z
N MET A 1 -15.26 -4.40 23.65
CA MET A 1 -14.10 -3.47 23.57
C MET A 1 -12.86 -4.20 23.07
N ALA A 2 -12.46 -5.34 23.67
CA ALA A 2 -11.33 -6.15 23.19
C ALA A 2 -11.59 -6.78 21.81
N ASP A 3 -12.80 -7.23 21.53
CA ASP A 3 -13.15 -7.89 20.26
C ASP A 3 -13.00 -6.96 19.05
N GLN A 4 -13.33 -5.66 19.20
CA GLN A 4 -13.12 -4.65 18.15
C GLN A 4 -11.63 -4.40 17.84
N LEU A 5 -10.74 -4.54 18.84
CA LEU A 5 -9.31 -4.41 18.62
C LEU A 5 -8.76 -5.65 17.90
N ILE A 6 -9.22 -6.84 18.28
CA ILE A 6 -8.87 -8.10 17.60
C ILE A 6 -9.29 -8.04 16.13
N GLU A 7 -10.51 -7.57 15.86
CA GLU A 7 -11.04 -7.45 14.50
C GLU A 7 -10.25 -6.43 13.67
N LYS A 8 -9.94 -5.24 14.22
CA LYS A 8 -9.06 -4.27 13.56
C LYS A 8 -7.65 -4.79 13.29
N VAL A 9 -7.08 -5.56 14.23
CA VAL A 9 -5.77 -6.19 14.05
C VAL A 9 -5.84 -7.27 12.98
N ARG A 10 -6.96 -8.01 12.89
CA ARG A 10 -7.18 -9.03 11.87
C ARG A 10 -7.33 -8.40 10.49
N ASP A 11 -8.10 -7.33 10.36
CA ASP A 11 -8.21 -6.56 9.11
C ASP A 11 -6.85 -5.96 8.71
N ALA A 12 -6.09 -5.46 9.69
CA ALA A 12 -4.74 -4.96 9.44
C ALA A 12 -3.75 -6.06 9.06
N ALA A 13 -3.94 -7.29 9.56
CA ALA A 13 -3.14 -8.46 9.19
C ALA A 13 -3.53 -9.03 7.82
N GLU A 14 -4.80 -8.90 7.42
CA GLU A 14 -5.26 -9.24 6.07
C GLU A 14 -4.62 -8.33 5.01
N GLY A 15 -4.20 -7.11 5.39
CA GLY A 15 -3.31 -6.30 4.55
C GLY A 15 -3.98 -5.78 3.28
N GLN A 16 -5.30 -5.62 3.29
CA GLN A 16 -6.03 -5.12 2.12
C GLN A 16 -5.70 -3.64 1.91
N ILE A 17 -4.85 -3.38 0.91
CA ILE A 17 -4.49 -2.06 0.41
C ILE A 17 -5.08 -1.91 -0.99
N ASP A 18 -5.71 -0.78 -1.26
CA ASP A 18 -6.25 -0.51 -2.59
C ASP A 18 -5.13 -0.16 -3.59
N PHE A 19 -5.40 -0.25 -4.90
CA PHE A 19 -4.35 -0.02 -5.91
C PHE A 19 -3.78 1.41 -5.88
N GLU A 20 -4.57 2.41 -5.49
CA GLU A 20 -4.09 3.80 -5.39
C GLU A 20 -3.22 4.00 -4.15
N GLY A 21 -3.63 3.42 -3.02
CA GLY A 21 -2.95 3.37 -1.75
C GLY A 21 -1.62 2.65 -1.86
N GLN A 22 -1.55 1.55 -2.61
CA GLN A 22 -0.28 0.86 -2.89
C GLN A 22 0.70 1.78 -3.65
N ARG A 23 0.24 2.47 -4.71
CA ARG A 23 1.09 3.42 -5.46
C ARG A 23 1.54 4.59 -4.59
N PHE A 24 0.67 5.07 -3.70
CA PHE A 24 1.02 6.12 -2.76
C PHE A 24 2.05 5.65 -1.74
N ALA A 25 1.85 4.45 -1.17
CA ALA A 25 2.77 3.80 -0.25
C ALA A 25 4.16 3.61 -0.87
N GLU A 26 4.25 3.16 -2.13
CA GLU A 26 5.52 3.00 -2.86
C GLU A 26 6.27 4.33 -3.03
N ARG A 27 5.57 5.40 -3.44
CA ARG A 27 6.17 6.74 -3.57
C ARG A 27 6.62 7.29 -2.23
N LEU A 28 5.82 7.08 -1.19
CA LEU A 28 6.13 7.52 0.17
C LEU A 28 7.35 6.80 0.73
N ALA A 29 7.44 5.48 0.58
CA ALA A 29 8.62 4.70 0.97
C ALA A 29 9.88 5.20 0.26
N THR A 30 9.79 5.40 -1.06
CA THR A 30 10.93 5.87 -1.86
C THR A 30 11.39 7.24 -1.37
N ALA A 31 10.46 8.19 -1.19
CA ALA A 31 10.79 9.53 -0.71
C ALA A 31 11.42 9.51 0.70
N LEU A 32 10.82 8.78 1.64
CA LEU A 32 11.31 8.70 3.02
C LEU A 32 12.69 8.04 3.09
N LEU A 33 12.89 6.89 2.44
CA LEU A 33 14.18 6.20 2.45
C LEU A 33 15.26 7.00 1.73
N SER A 34 14.93 7.71 0.64
CA SER A 34 15.88 8.61 -0.02
C SER A 34 16.31 9.76 0.89
N ILE A 35 15.38 10.39 1.60
CA ILE A 35 15.68 11.47 2.54
C ILE A 35 16.55 10.96 3.70
N VAL A 36 16.16 9.84 4.31
CA VAL A 36 16.93 9.19 5.39
C VAL A 36 18.33 8.82 4.90
N GLY A 37 18.45 8.23 3.71
CA GLY A 37 19.72 7.85 3.12
C GLY A 37 20.64 9.05 2.90
N PHE A 38 20.11 10.15 2.39
CA PHE A 38 20.86 11.40 2.23
C PHE A 38 21.34 11.96 3.58
N ILE A 39 20.47 12.01 4.59
CA ILE A 39 20.83 12.48 5.94
C ILE A 39 21.86 11.56 6.59
N SER A 40 21.65 10.24 6.55
CA SER A 40 22.57 9.23 7.08
C SER A 40 23.95 9.38 6.46
N PHE A 41 24.01 9.53 5.13
CA PHE A 41 25.27 9.74 4.42
C PHE A 41 25.94 11.07 4.81
N ALA A 42 25.21 12.18 4.79
CA ALA A 42 25.77 13.50 5.12
C ALA A 42 26.33 13.52 6.55
N VAL A 43 25.57 13.04 7.52
CA VAL A 43 25.99 12.98 8.93
C VAL A 43 27.20 12.06 9.08
N GLY A 44 27.16 10.85 8.50
CA GLY A 44 28.30 9.94 8.51
C GLY A 44 29.56 10.51 7.91
N PHE A 45 29.42 11.25 6.81
CA PHE A 45 30.52 11.91 6.12
C PHE A 45 31.14 13.04 6.95
N PHE A 46 30.34 13.95 7.51
CA PHE A 46 30.87 15.07 8.29
C PHE A 46 31.47 14.65 9.64
N LEU A 47 30.87 13.67 10.31
CA LEU A 47 31.36 13.16 11.59
C LEU A 47 32.41 12.05 11.45
N GLN A 48 32.66 11.58 10.23
CA GLN A 48 33.56 10.45 9.94
C GLN A 48 33.21 9.19 10.76
N ASP A 49 31.92 9.01 11.09
CA ASP A 49 31.42 7.90 11.90
C ASP A 49 30.39 7.07 11.12
N ILE A 50 30.84 5.92 10.63
CA ILE A 50 30.02 4.97 9.88
C ILE A 50 28.97 4.27 10.75
N LYS A 51 29.22 4.09 12.05
CA LYS A 51 28.26 3.44 12.96
C LYS A 51 27.06 4.35 13.18
N LEU A 52 27.32 5.64 13.41
CA LEU A 52 26.28 6.64 13.58
C LEU A 52 25.43 6.75 12.30
N ALA A 53 26.06 6.80 11.12
CA ALA A 53 25.35 6.75 9.84
C ALA A 53 24.44 5.53 9.72
N LEU A 54 24.96 4.35 10.07
CA LEU A 54 24.21 3.10 10.06
C LEU A 54 23.00 3.13 11.01
N PHE A 55 23.17 3.62 12.24
CA PHE A 55 22.07 3.75 13.20
C PHE A 55 20.97 4.70 12.70
N ILE A 56 21.35 5.82 12.08
CA ILE A 56 20.37 6.73 11.44
C ILE A 56 19.63 6.03 10.30
N GLY A 57 20.37 5.30 9.44
CA GLY A 57 19.79 4.56 8.33
C GLY A 57 18.80 3.49 8.80
N LEU A 58 19.21 2.67 9.77
CA LEU A 58 18.36 1.62 10.35
C LEU A 58 17.15 2.21 11.08
N GLY A 59 17.35 3.26 11.88
CA GLY A 59 16.27 3.95 12.56
C GLY A 59 15.25 4.54 11.57
N GLY A 60 15.73 5.22 10.53
CA GLY A 60 14.86 5.78 9.50
C GLY A 60 14.17 4.73 8.63
N ALA A 61 14.83 3.60 8.36
CA ALA A 61 14.21 2.45 7.68
C ALA A 61 13.11 1.82 8.53
N ALA A 62 13.34 1.63 9.84
CA ALA A 62 12.34 1.12 10.77
C ALA A 62 11.14 2.08 10.88
N LEU A 63 11.38 3.39 10.95
CA LEU A 63 10.31 4.39 10.92
C LEU A 63 9.53 4.33 9.60
N THR A 64 10.22 4.23 8.47
CA THR A 64 9.55 4.13 7.16
C THR A 64 8.71 2.86 7.07
N PHE A 65 9.20 1.74 7.60
CA PHE A 65 8.45 0.50 7.68
C PHE A 65 7.15 0.67 8.47
N LEU A 66 7.23 1.30 9.66
CA LEU A 66 6.03 1.58 10.47
C LEU A 66 5.04 2.51 9.76
N VAL A 67 5.53 3.48 8.97
CA VAL A 67 4.64 4.41 8.26
C VAL A 67 4.00 3.75 7.04
N VAL A 68 4.72 2.93 6.28
CA VAL A 68 4.27 2.48 4.95
C VAL A 68 3.64 1.09 4.95
N VAL A 69 4.13 0.17 5.79
CA VAL A 69 3.78 -1.25 5.69
C VAL A 69 2.43 -1.60 6.31
N PRO A 70 2.04 -1.08 7.49
CA PRO A 70 0.71 -1.34 8.01
C PRO A 70 -0.35 -0.78 7.04
N PRO A 71 -1.47 -1.49 6.84
CA PRO A 71 -2.56 -1.02 5.98
C PRO A 71 -3.36 0.06 6.73
N TRP A 72 -2.77 1.25 6.84
CA TRP A 72 -3.43 2.39 7.44
C TRP A 72 -4.71 2.71 6.67
N PRO A 73 -5.76 3.24 7.34
CA PRO A 73 -7.02 3.59 6.67
C PRO A 73 -6.83 4.62 5.54
N VAL A 74 -5.71 5.36 5.53
CA VAL A 74 -5.34 6.28 4.44
C VAL A 74 -5.04 5.55 3.13
N TYR A 75 -4.61 4.29 3.17
CA TYR A 75 -4.25 3.48 2.00
C TYR A 75 -5.40 2.63 1.44
N ASN A 76 -6.59 2.72 2.03
CA ASN A 76 -7.76 1.94 1.62
C ASN A 76 -9.03 2.80 1.51
N GLN A 77 -8.89 4.01 0.96
CA GLN A 77 -10.00 4.96 0.83
C GLN A 77 -10.80 4.76 -0.47
N LYS A 78 -10.24 4.06 -1.46
CA LYS A 78 -10.86 3.89 -2.78
C LYS A 78 -11.01 2.41 -3.13
N PRO A 79 -12.10 1.77 -2.69
CA PRO A 79 -12.34 0.36 -3.01
C PRO A 79 -12.44 0.18 -4.53
N VAL A 80 -11.73 -0.82 -5.03
CA VAL A 80 -11.69 -1.15 -6.46
C VAL A 80 -13.04 -1.72 -6.88
N HIS A 81 -13.72 -1.06 -7.83
CA HIS A 81 -14.93 -1.60 -8.44
C HIS A 81 -14.55 -2.57 -9.56
N TRP A 82 -14.64 -3.86 -9.28
CA TRP A 82 -14.41 -4.91 -10.27
C TRP A 82 -15.56 -4.94 -11.27
N LEU A 83 -15.24 -4.85 -12.56
CA LEU A 83 -16.22 -5.10 -13.62
C LEU A 83 -16.68 -6.55 -13.53
N GLN A 84 -18.00 -6.76 -13.56
CA GLN A 84 -18.57 -8.10 -13.56
C GLN A 84 -18.16 -8.83 -14.84
N VAL A 85 -17.79 -10.11 -14.70
CA VAL A 85 -17.40 -10.96 -15.82
C VAL A 85 -18.59 -11.04 -16.78
N PRO A 86 -18.41 -10.75 -18.09
CA PRO A 86 -19.47 -10.93 -19.07
C PRO A 86 -19.83 -12.43 -19.09
N GLY A 87 -21.00 -12.78 -18.57
CA GLY A 87 -21.46 -14.17 -18.47
C GLY A 87 -22.01 -14.60 -17.11
N SER A 88 -21.86 -13.80 -16.05
CA SER A 88 -22.55 -14.04 -14.77
C SER A 88 -23.84 -13.22 -14.62
N GLN A 89 -24.45 -12.83 -15.75
CA GLN A 89 -25.85 -12.41 -15.79
C GLN A 89 -26.73 -13.63 -16.04
N SER A 90 -27.01 -14.42 -15.01
CA SER A 90 -28.30 -15.12 -14.96
C SER A 90 -29.40 -14.08 -14.68
N ALA A 91 -29.74 -13.29 -15.71
CA ALA A 91 -31.03 -12.63 -15.90
C ALA A 91 -30.96 -11.64 -17.10
N GLY A 92 -31.19 -12.14 -18.31
CA GLY A 92 -32.01 -11.41 -19.28
C GLY A 92 -31.38 -10.30 -20.13
N GLN A 93 -30.12 -10.40 -20.54
CA GLN A 93 -29.62 -9.55 -21.63
C GLN A 93 -28.90 -10.37 -22.70
N GLY A 94 -29.63 -10.66 -23.77
CA GLY A 94 -29.11 -11.38 -24.94
C GLY A 94 -27.92 -10.65 -25.55
N ILE A 95 -26.88 -11.42 -25.87
CA ILE A 95 -25.65 -10.89 -26.45
C ILE A 95 -25.93 -10.53 -27.92
N ILE A 96 -25.67 -9.27 -28.28
CA ILE A 96 -25.78 -8.80 -29.66
C ILE A 96 -24.41 -8.93 -30.31
N VAL A 97 -24.31 -9.81 -31.32
CA VAL A 97 -23.15 -9.88 -32.22
C VAL A 97 -23.68 -9.59 -33.62
N ASP A 98 -23.07 -8.62 -34.32
CA ASP A 98 -23.48 -8.16 -35.67
C ASP A 98 -24.94 -7.72 -35.80
N GLY A 99 -25.45 -7.00 -34.80
CA GLY A 99 -26.81 -6.42 -34.83
C GLY A 99 -27.94 -7.44 -34.72
N LYS A 100 -27.64 -8.72 -34.42
CA LYS A 100 -28.65 -9.75 -34.17
C LYS A 100 -28.46 -10.35 -32.78
N VAL A 101 -29.53 -10.31 -31.99
CA VAL A 101 -29.59 -10.96 -30.67
C VAL A 101 -29.57 -12.47 -30.89
N ILE A 102 -28.56 -13.15 -30.35
CA ILE A 102 -28.52 -14.61 -30.33
C ILE A 102 -28.83 -15.03 -28.90
N SER A 103 -29.92 -15.79 -28.74
CA SER A 103 -30.33 -16.39 -27.47
C SER A 103 -29.56 -17.67 -27.19
#